data_AF-A0A2C6MA27-F1
#
_entry.id   AF-A0A2C6MA27-F1
#
_cell.length_a   1.000
_cell.length_b   1.000
_cell.length_c   1.000
_cell.angle_alpha   90.00
_cell.angle_beta   90.00
_cell.angle_gamma   90.00
#
_symmetry.space_group_name_H-M   'P 1'
#
loop_
_entity.id
_entity.type
_entity.pdbx_description
1 polymer ?
#
loop_
_entity_poly.entity_id
_entity_poly.type
_entity_poly.pdbx_seq_one_letter_code
_entity_poly.pdbx_strand_id
1 'polypeptide(L)'
;MTEQIRNSFLKKVELQAQMNRIMKGDYDLPMEKWAMIAGEHMGHLFSAVMANDRDKVERELLHVTAPLLELYQEIMKGGAVENEYDGRLSSHQD
;
A
#
# COMPACT_ATOMS: atom_id res chain seq x y z
N MET A 1 5.33 -17.92 -3.06
CA MET A 1 4.07 -17.49 -2.43
C MET A 1 2.93 -18.30 -3.03
N THR A 2 2.02 -18.87 -2.23
CA THR A 2 0.85 -19.55 -2.81
C THR A 2 -0.17 -18.51 -3.27
N GLU A 3 -0.92 -18.85 -4.31
CA GLU A 3 -2.00 -18.00 -4.80
C GLU A 3 -3.05 -17.70 -3.71
N GLN A 4 -3.34 -18.69 -2.87
CA GLN A 4 -4.24 -18.52 -1.73
C GLN A 4 -3.76 -17.46 -0.74
N ILE A 5 -2.46 -17.45 -0.38
CA ILE A 5 -1.90 -16.46 0.53
C ILE A 5 -1.95 -15.06 -0.09
N ARG A 6 -1.57 -14.94 -1.37
CA ARG A 6 -1.63 -13.67 -2.11
C ARG A 6 -3.05 -13.10 -2.10
N ASN A 7 -4.04 -13.88 -2.51
CA ASN A 7 -5.41 -13.42 -2.66
C ASN A 7 -6.03 -13.05 -1.28
N SER A 8 -5.71 -13.83 -0.24
CA SER A 8 -6.11 -13.52 1.13
C SER A 8 -5.52 -12.18 1.61
N PHE A 9 -4.24 -11.96 1.35
CA PHE A 9 -3.56 -10.72 1.71
C PHE A 9 -4.17 -9.51 0.99
N LEU A 10 -4.29 -9.57 -0.34
CA LEU A 10 -4.84 -8.48 -1.14
C LEU A 10 -6.27 -8.11 -0.71
N LYS A 11 -7.11 -9.11 -0.38
CA LYS A 11 -8.46 -8.87 0.15
C LYS A 11 -8.44 -8.13 1.49
N LYS A 12 -7.50 -8.47 2.39
CA LYS A 12 -7.36 -7.75 3.67
C LYS A 12 -6.89 -6.31 3.47
N VAL A 13 -5.95 -6.08 2.54
CA VAL A 13 -5.49 -4.73 2.19
C VAL A 13 -6.64 -3.89 1.63
N GLU A 14 -7.42 -4.45 0.72
CA GLU A 14 -8.60 -3.77 0.15
C GLU A 14 -9.62 -3.39 1.23
N LEU A 15 -9.93 -4.31 2.15
CA LEU A 15 -10.83 -4.02 3.28
C LEU A 15 -10.27 -2.93 4.20
N GLN A 16 -8.97 -2.96 4.51
CA GLN A 16 -8.33 -1.93 5.33
C GLN A 16 -8.38 -0.56 4.64
N ALA A 17 -8.17 -0.50 3.33
CA ALA A 17 -8.29 0.72 2.54
C ALA A 17 -9.73 1.28 2.59
N GLN A 18 -10.73 0.42 2.40
CA GLN A 18 -12.15 0.81 2.54
C GLN A 18 -12.46 1.34 3.95
N MET A 19 -11.97 0.68 5.01
CA MET A 19 -12.15 1.15 6.39
C MET A 19 -11.50 2.52 6.61
N ASN A 20 -10.32 2.77 6.04
CA ASN A 20 -9.64 4.06 6.16
C ASN A 20 -10.50 5.19 5.57
N ARG A 21 -11.14 4.97 4.41
CA ARG A 21 -12.04 5.95 3.76
C ARG A 21 -13.27 6.24 4.62
N ILE A 22 -13.91 5.18 5.14
CA ILE A 22 -15.06 5.32 6.04
C ILE A 22 -14.69 6.13 7.29
N MET A 23 -13.56 5.83 7.93
CA MET A 23 -13.15 6.48 9.18
C MET A 23 -12.71 7.93 8.99
N LYS A 24 -12.06 8.25 7.87
CA LYS A 24 -11.56 9.60 7.61
C LYS A 24 -12.59 10.51 6.95
N GLY A 25 -13.75 9.98 6.55
CA GLY A 25 -14.67 10.59 5.60
C GLY A 25 -14.09 10.47 4.19
N ASP A 26 -14.93 10.43 3.15
CA ASP A 26 -14.54 10.30 1.73
C ASP A 26 -13.76 11.53 1.18
N TYR A 27 -12.81 12.05 1.95
CA TYR A 27 -11.90 13.08 1.53
C TYR A 27 -10.73 12.42 0.79
N ASP A 28 -10.55 12.81 -0.46
CA ASP A 28 -9.29 12.56 -1.17
C ASP A 28 -8.16 13.23 -0.38
N LEU A 29 -7.34 12.42 0.29
CA LEU A 29 -6.12 12.90 0.93
C LEU A 29 -5.05 13.09 -0.14
N PRO A 30 -4.25 14.17 -0.06
CA PRO A 30 -3.14 14.38 -0.99
C PRO A 30 -2.05 13.31 -0.77
N MET A 31 -1.22 13.08 -1.79
CA MET A 31 -0.19 12.05 -1.81
C MET A 31 0.74 12.10 -0.58
N GLU A 32 1.12 13.29 -0.13
CA GLU A 32 1.99 13.50 1.02
C GLU A 32 1.37 12.95 2.30
N LYS A 33 0.04 13.06 2.45
CA LYS A 33 -0.67 12.52 3.61
C LYS A 33 -0.67 10.99 3.60
N TRP A 34 -0.89 10.35 2.45
CA TRP A 34 -0.79 8.90 2.33
C TRP A 34 0.63 8.40 2.63
N ALA A 35 1.64 9.07 2.11
CA ALA A 35 3.04 8.76 2.39
C ALA A 35 3.38 8.89 3.88
N MET A 36 2.90 9.95 4.55
CA MET A 36 3.08 10.13 5.99
C MET A 36 2.44 9.01 6.80
N ILE A 37 1.19 8.62 6.49
CA ILE A 37 0.48 7.55 7.19
C ILE A 37 1.23 6.22 7.03
N ALA A 38 1.68 5.90 5.81
CA ALA A 38 2.49 4.71 5.57
C ALA A 38 3.78 4.72 6.40
N GLY A 39 4.46 5.87 6.49
CA GLY A 39 5.67 6.06 7.28
C GLY A 39 5.47 5.84 8.78
N GLU A 40 4.38 6.36 9.35
CA GLU A 40 4.02 6.15 10.76
C GLU A 40 3.83 4.67 11.07
N HIS A 41 3.03 3.97 10.27
CA HIS A 41 2.77 2.55 10.48
C HIS A 41 4.00 1.67 10.21
N MET A 42 4.95 2.14 9.38
CA MET A 42 6.23 1.44 9.21
C MET A 42 7.04 1.41 10.52
N GLY A 43 7.04 2.51 11.28
CA GLY A 43 7.66 2.55 12.61
C GLY A 43 7.00 1.59 13.61
N HIS A 44 5.66 1.51 13.59
CA HIS A 44 4.92 0.54 14.40
C HIS A 44 5.21 -0.91 13.98
N LEU A 45 5.31 -1.18 12.68
CA LEU A 45 5.67 -2.47 12.13
C LEU A 45 7.06 -2.91 12.61
N PHE A 46 8.07 -2.05 12.52
CA PHE A 46 9.40 -2.35 13.04
C PHE A 46 9.36 -2.69 14.53
N SER A 47 8.63 -1.90 15.31
CA SER A 47 8.47 -2.15 16.75
C SER A 47 7.82 -3.51 17.03
N ALA A 48 6.81 -3.90 16.25
CA ALA A 48 6.12 -5.17 16.39
C ALA A 48 7.01 -6.38 16.02
N VAL A 49 7.79 -6.26 14.94
CA VAL A 49 8.76 -7.28 14.52
C VAL A 49 9.81 -7.50 15.61
N MET A 50 10.37 -6.42 16.15
CA MET A 50 11.38 -6.49 17.21
C MET A 50 10.84 -7.10 18.51
N ALA A 51 9.55 -6.92 18.78
CA ALA A 51 8.86 -7.54 19.92
C ALA A 51 8.39 -8.99 19.64
N ASN A 52 8.57 -9.51 18.43
CA ASN A 52 8.05 -10.81 17.98
C ASN A 52 6.53 -10.96 18.18
N ASP A 53 5.80 -9.85 18.10
CA ASP A 53 4.34 -9.79 18.26
C ASP A 53 3.66 -9.98 16.90
N ARG A 54 3.33 -11.23 16.58
CA ARG A 54 2.82 -11.62 15.25
C ARG A 54 1.49 -10.95 14.90
N ASP A 55 0.61 -10.80 15.87
CA ASP A 55 -0.71 -10.20 15.65
C ASP A 55 -0.54 -8.71 15.33
N LYS A 56 0.35 -8.03 16.05
CA LYS A 56 0.68 -6.63 15.76
C LYS A 56 1.43 -6.50 14.44
N VAL A 57 2.31 -7.44 14.08
CA VAL A 57 2.97 -7.44 12.77
C VAL A 57 1.94 -7.53 11.64
N GLU A 58 0.98 -8.46 11.71
CA GLU A 58 -0.06 -8.58 10.69
C GLU A 58 -0.89 -7.29 10.59
N ARG A 59 -1.28 -6.73 11.73
CA ARG A 59 -2.06 -5.49 11.78
C ARG A 59 -1.32 -4.31 11.15
N GLU A 60 -0.08 -4.05 11.58
CA GLU A 60 0.69 -2.91 11.05
C GLU A 60 1.10 -3.14 9.59
N LEU A 61 1.28 -4.38 9.13
CA LEU A 61 1.49 -4.68 7.71
C LEU A 61 0.30 -4.20 6.85
N LEU A 62 -0.94 -4.44 7.30
CA LEU A 62 -2.14 -3.94 6.63
C LEU A 62 -2.24 -2.41 6.69
N HIS A 63 -1.88 -1.81 7.83
CA HIS A 63 -1.89 -0.35 7.97
C HIS A 63 -0.78 0.37 7.20
N VAL A 64 0.31 -0.30 6.84
CA VAL A 64 1.30 0.23 5.88
C VAL A 64 0.78 0.09 4.45
N THR A 65 0.28 -1.09 4.10
CA THR A 65 -0.03 -1.41 2.70
C THR A 65 -1.30 -0.74 2.18
N ALA A 66 -2.32 -0.54 3.01
CA ALA A 66 -3.52 0.18 2.59
C ALA A 66 -3.24 1.63 2.16
N PRO A 67 -2.54 2.48 2.94
CA PRO A 67 -2.09 3.80 2.49
C PRO A 67 -1.20 3.79 1.24
N LEU A 68 -0.36 2.77 1.05
CA LEU A 68 0.43 2.64 -0.18
C LEU A 68 -0.45 2.33 -1.41
N LEU A 69 -1.52 1.55 -1.23
CA LEU A 69 -2.53 1.34 -2.27
C LEU A 69 -3.25 2.63 -2.63
N GLU A 70 -3.64 3.43 -1.64
CA GLU A 70 -4.24 4.76 -1.88
C GLU A 70 -3.28 5.69 -2.61
N LEU A 71 -2.00 5.72 -2.19
CA LEU A 71 -0.97 6.50 -2.86
C LEU A 71 -0.79 6.08 -4.33
N TYR A 72 -0.81 4.78 -4.61
CA TYR A 72 -0.76 4.27 -5.97
C TYR A 72 -2.00 4.69 -6.78
N GLN A 73 -3.19 4.68 -6.18
CA GLN A 73 -4.41 5.18 -6.83
C GLN A 73 -4.31 6.66 -7.18
N GLU A 74 -3.74 7.50 -6.31
CA GLU A 74 -3.52 8.92 -6.61
C GLU A 74 -2.55 9.11 -7.79
N ILE A 75 -1.49 8.31 -7.88
CA ILE A 75 -0.58 8.32 -9.05
C ILE A 75 -1.34 7.98 -10.33
N MET A 76 -2.23 6.98 -10.28
CA MET A 76 -3.02 6.56 -11.43
C MET A 76 -4.08 7.59 -11.85
N LYS A 77 -4.67 8.33 -10.90
CA LYS A 77 -5.59 9.45 -11.16
C LYS A 77 -4.89 10.63 -11.86
N GLY A 78 -3.61 10.86 -11.53
CA GLY A 78 -2.80 11.97 -12.04
C GLY A 78 -2.26 11.83 -13.48
N GLY A 79 -2.47 10.71 -14.16
CA GLY A 79 -2.19 10.56 -15.59
C GLY A 79 -0.71 10.50 -16.01
N ALA A 80 0.21 10.06 -15.14
CA ALA A 80 1.62 9.94 -15.52
C ALA A 80 2.31 8.71 -14.91
N VAL A 81 1.87 7.51 -15.30
CA VAL A 81 2.77 6.38 -15.55
C VAL A 81 2.18 5.65 -16.76
N GLU A 82 2.61 6.01 -17.97
CA GLU A 82 2.47 5.06 -19.09
C GLU A 82 3.14 3.75 -18.63
N ASN A 83 2.45 2.64 -18.83
CA ASN A 83 2.82 1.31 -18.38
C ASN A 83 4.26 0.92 -18.80
N GLU A 84 5.27 1.23 -17.98
CA GLU A 84 6.64 0.69 -18.14
C GLU A 84 6.81 -0.71 -17.54
N TYR A 85 5.72 -1.33 -17.06
CA TYR A 85 5.68 -2.76 -16.73
C TYR A 85 4.99 -3.60 -17.83
N ASP A 86 5.04 -3.18 -19.10
CA ASP A 86 4.97 -4.13 -20.22
C ASP A 86 6.40 -4.58 -20.52
N GLY A 87 6.68 -5.87 -20.33
CA GLY A 87 8.01 -6.47 -20.38
C GLY A 87 8.65 -6.49 -21.78
N ARG A 88 8.90 -5.32 -22.37
CA ARG A 88 9.66 -5.16 -23.60
C ARG A 88 10.89 -4.33 -23.33
N LEU A 89 12.03 -5.01 -23.42
CA LEU A 89 13.35 -4.42 -23.51
C LEU A 89 13.34 -3.33 -24.60
N SER A 90 13.36 -2.08 -24.16
CA SER A 90 13.68 -0.94 -25.03
C SER A 90 15.14 -1.05 -25.41
N SER A 91 15.39 -1.55 -26.63
CA SER A 91 16.66 -1.41 -27.30
C SER A 91 16.82 0.05 -27.72
N HIS A 92 17.58 0.82 -26.96
CA HIS A 92 18.13 2.09 -27.45
C HIS A 92 19.17 1.79 -28.53
N GLN A 93 18.90 2.22 -29.76
CA GLN A 93 19.93 2.46 -30.78
C GLN A 93 20.25 3.95 -30.77
N ASP A 94 21.55 4.25 -30.77
CA ASP A 94 22.15 5.58 -30.90
C ASP A 94 21.82 6.24 -32.25
#